data_AF-A0A229GIC4-F1
#
_entry.id   AF-A0A229GIC4-F1
#
_cell.length_a   1.000
_cell.length_b   1.000
_cell.length_c   1.000
_cell.angle_alpha   90.00
_cell.angle_beta   90.00
_cell.angle_gamma   90.00
#
_symmetry.space_group_name_H-M   'P 1'
#
loop_
_entity.id
_entity.type
_entity.pdbx_description
1 polymer ?
#
loop_
_entity_poly.entity_id
_entity_poly.type
_entity_poly.pdbx_seq_one_letter_code
_entity_poly.pdbx_strand_id
1 'polypeptide(L)'
;MTRRYFNDYSRFELALLVIFVCLVGLGIGSAVWPDSDGDDTATPSTTAATASEEAATEDYGPSPSSSVEGEELPVKVKSAEPHLIDNHSSRSEMGLPPRAGYDAPLTEQVLDEIRADTLIMAGIRAKVSAGCEGGQVTVKAGQSTMCTVTYQGAKVRWDVYIERVTGNESSAIQLATYKIFPPDEGLLVAKSVYGQFWDLHHESSNELRCDRIPPFKRIPYDLASSEYEDTGYQCQYLETDFGPPRWVNEAVVLLESGVIFQEIRS
;
A
#
# COMPACT_ATOMS: atom_id res chain seq x y z
N MET A 1 30.40 13.02 8.94
CA MET A 1 29.34 12.23 9.59
C MET A 1 29.21 10.93 8.81
N THR A 2 29.88 9.88 9.28
CA THR A 2 29.96 8.59 8.61
C THR A 2 28.83 7.72 9.17
N ARG A 3 27.71 7.57 8.43
CA ARG A 3 26.61 6.69 8.84
C ARG A 3 27.12 5.24 8.85
N ARG A 4 27.12 4.61 10.02
CA ARG A 4 27.54 3.22 10.23
C ARG A 4 26.38 2.30 9.81
N TYR A 5 26.35 1.89 8.55
CA TYR A 5 25.39 0.89 8.04
C TYR A 5 25.91 -0.56 8.06
N PHE A 6 27.03 -0.82 8.73
CA PHE A 6 27.56 -2.18 8.88
C PHE A 6 27.36 -2.66 10.31
N ASN A 7 26.24 -3.36 10.61
CA ASN A 7 26.38 -4.53 11.50
C ASN A 7 25.28 -5.60 11.57
N ASP A 8 24.04 -5.44 11.09
CA ASP A 8 22.99 -6.39 11.56
C ASP A 8 22.49 -7.48 10.60
N TYR A 9 23.09 -7.66 9.41
CA TYR A 9 22.71 -8.77 8.52
C TYR A 9 23.39 -10.12 8.81
N SER A 10 24.30 -10.21 9.79
CA SER A 10 25.08 -11.44 10.03
C SER A 10 24.50 -12.39 11.10
N ARG A 11 23.33 -12.10 11.68
CA ARG A 11 22.76 -12.92 12.78
C ARG A 11 21.49 -13.71 12.43
N PHE A 12 20.95 -13.57 11.22
CA PHE A 12 19.72 -14.26 10.83
C PHE A 12 19.90 -15.65 10.21
N GLU A 13 21.12 -16.09 9.86
CA GLU A 13 21.34 -17.41 9.24
C GLU A 13 21.75 -18.55 10.20
N LEU A 14 21.89 -18.31 11.52
CA LEU A 14 22.38 -19.33 12.46
C LEU A 14 21.32 -19.88 13.44
N ALA A 15 20.06 -19.47 13.32
CA ALA A 15 18.97 -19.89 14.23
C ALA A 15 17.95 -20.85 13.61
N LEU A 16 18.14 -21.30 12.37
CA LEU A 16 17.17 -22.13 11.62
C LEU A 16 17.64 -23.58 11.38
N LEU A 17 18.43 -24.14 12.30
CA LEU A 17 18.94 -25.52 12.20
C LEU A 17 18.65 -26.42 13.40
N VAL A 18 17.78 -26.01 14.32
CA VAL A 18 17.33 -26.89 15.42
C VAL A 18 15.83 -26.71 15.60
N ILE A 19 15.11 -27.84 15.69
CA ILE A 19 13.66 -28.00 15.92
C ILE A 19 12.83 -28.06 14.63
N PHE A 20 12.73 -29.26 14.03
CA PHE A 20 11.47 -30.01 13.88
C PHE A 20 11.76 -31.37 13.24
N VAL A 21 12.37 -32.27 14.02
CA VAL A 21 12.27 -33.72 13.83
C VAL A 21 11.19 -34.20 14.80
N CYS A 22 10.34 -35.10 14.31
CA CYS A 22 9.19 -35.75 14.96
C CYS A 22 7.85 -35.03 14.78
N LEU A 23 7.04 -35.49 13.80
CA LEU A 23 5.91 -36.37 14.09
C LEU A 23 5.34 -36.97 12.79
N VAL A 24 5.49 -38.29 12.70
CA VAL A 24 4.76 -39.19 11.81
C VAL A 24 3.38 -39.43 12.43
N GLY A 25 2.29 -39.34 11.66
CA GLY A 25 0.97 -39.74 12.15
C GLY A 25 -0.21 -39.52 11.20
N LEU A 26 -0.44 -40.51 10.33
CA LEU A 26 -1.74 -41.16 10.01
C LEU A 26 -3.01 -40.34 9.69
N GLY A 27 -3.55 -40.61 8.49
CA GLY A 27 -4.99 -40.61 8.14
C GLY A 27 -5.60 -39.20 7.99
N ILE A 28 -6.66 -38.93 7.21
CA ILE A 28 -7.89 -39.69 6.95
C ILE A 28 -8.59 -39.03 5.74
N GLY A 29 -9.27 -39.83 4.92
CA GLY A 29 -10.58 -39.51 4.35
C GLY A 29 -10.66 -38.56 3.15
N SER A 30 -10.73 -39.14 1.95
CA SER A 30 -11.35 -38.48 0.78
C SER A 30 -12.87 -38.51 0.92
N ALA A 31 -13.51 -37.34 1.00
CA ALA A 31 -14.95 -37.19 0.85
C ALA A 31 -15.25 -36.63 -0.55
N VAL A 32 -15.72 -37.53 -1.42
CA VAL A 32 -16.55 -37.26 -2.59
C VAL A 32 -17.87 -36.68 -2.10
N TRP A 33 -18.45 -35.68 -2.79
CA TRP A 33 -19.89 -35.36 -2.86
C TRP A 33 -20.17 -34.36 -4.00
N PRO A 34 -21.43 -34.26 -4.49
CA PRO A 34 -21.74 -34.50 -5.89
C PRO A 34 -22.22 -33.27 -6.70
N ASP A 35 -22.34 -33.49 -8.01
CA ASP A 35 -23.12 -32.72 -8.99
C ASP A 35 -24.56 -32.39 -8.51
N SER A 36 -25.02 -31.20 -8.88
CA SER A 36 -26.45 -30.89 -8.97
C SER A 36 -26.71 -29.91 -10.12
N ASP A 37 -26.96 -30.49 -11.29
CA ASP A 37 -27.67 -29.84 -12.41
C ASP A 37 -29.19 -29.92 -12.15
N GLY A 38 -29.95 -28.90 -12.53
CA GLY A 38 -31.41 -28.95 -12.45
C GLY A 38 -32.14 -27.66 -12.82
N ASP A 39 -32.39 -27.52 -14.12
CA ASP A 39 -33.39 -26.71 -14.82
C ASP A 39 -34.73 -26.48 -14.08
N ASP A 40 -35.35 -25.31 -14.26
CA ASP A 40 -36.59 -25.16 -15.06
C ASP A 40 -37.33 -23.82 -14.82
N THR A 41 -37.33 -23.00 -15.88
CA THR A 41 -38.51 -22.58 -16.65
C THR A 41 -39.83 -22.14 -15.95
N ALA A 42 -40.31 -20.96 -16.39
CA ALA A 42 -41.71 -20.55 -16.62
C ALA A 42 -42.37 -19.51 -15.69
N THR A 43 -42.48 -18.29 -16.23
CA THR A 43 -43.59 -17.30 -16.14
C THR A 43 -44.94 -17.97 -16.56
N PRO A 44 -46.18 -17.44 -16.36
CA PRO A 44 -46.56 -16.03 -16.19
C PRO A 44 -47.85 -15.69 -15.37
N SER A 45 -48.21 -14.40 -15.42
CA SER A 45 -49.57 -13.83 -15.53
C SER A 45 -50.36 -13.39 -14.28
N THR A 46 -50.53 -12.05 -14.23
CA THR A 46 -51.83 -11.34 -14.24
C THR A 46 -52.67 -11.33 -12.96
N THR A 47 -52.96 -10.14 -12.43
CA THR A 47 -54.29 -9.49 -12.47
C THR A 47 -54.23 -8.06 -11.89
N ALA A 48 -55.00 -7.16 -12.50
CA ALA A 48 -55.07 -5.72 -12.28
C ALA A 48 -56.20 -5.30 -11.32
N ALA A 49 -56.16 -4.00 -10.95
CA ALA A 49 -57.19 -3.15 -10.35
C ALA A 49 -57.46 -3.39 -8.84
N THR A 50 -57.54 -2.38 -7.97
CA THR A 50 -58.51 -1.26 -8.01
C THR A 50 -58.09 -0.13 -7.06
N ALA A 51 -58.65 1.06 -7.30
CA ALA A 51 -58.33 2.40 -6.82
C ALA A 51 -58.78 2.78 -5.39
N SER A 52 -58.28 3.96 -4.97
CA SER A 52 -58.77 4.91 -3.95
C SER A 52 -58.64 4.42 -2.49
N GLU A 53 -58.28 5.22 -1.49
CA GLU A 53 -58.71 6.58 -1.14
C GLU A 53 -57.80 7.14 -0.03
N GLU A 54 -57.80 8.46 0.13
CA GLU A 54 -57.09 9.24 1.16
C GLU A 54 -57.33 8.76 2.60
N ALA A 55 -56.26 8.70 3.39
CA ALA A 55 -56.32 8.97 4.82
C ALA A 55 -54.98 9.56 5.29
N ALA A 56 -55.07 10.79 5.78
CA ALA A 56 -54.01 11.45 6.52
C ALA A 56 -53.75 10.71 7.84
N THR A 57 -52.50 10.34 8.08
CA THR A 57 -52.00 10.01 9.42
C THR A 57 -50.64 10.68 9.62
N GLU A 58 -50.72 11.76 10.39
CA GLU A 58 -49.81 12.18 11.46
C GLU A 58 -48.38 11.62 11.46
N ASP A 59 -47.44 12.54 11.26
CA ASP A 59 -46.29 12.81 12.13
C ASP A 59 -46.00 11.74 13.20
N TYR A 60 -45.10 10.82 12.86
CA TYR A 60 -44.23 10.17 13.81
C TYR A 60 -42.84 10.03 13.19
N GLY A 61 -42.03 11.07 13.33
CA GLY A 61 -40.61 10.85 13.56
C GLY A 61 -40.45 9.88 14.75
N PRO A 62 -39.61 8.86 14.58
CA PRO A 62 -38.23 9.09 14.96
C PRO A 62 -37.31 8.82 13.77
N SER A 63 -36.48 9.81 13.46
CA SER A 63 -35.20 9.52 12.81
C SER A 63 -34.52 8.44 13.65
N PRO A 64 -34.16 7.27 13.10
CA PRO A 64 -33.43 6.27 13.87
C PRO A 64 -32.02 6.82 14.07
N SER A 65 -31.83 7.68 15.08
CA SER A 65 -30.54 7.83 15.71
C SER A 65 -30.32 6.57 16.54
N SER A 66 -30.06 5.45 15.87
CA SER A 66 -29.21 4.42 16.46
C SER A 66 -27.90 5.14 16.73
N SER A 67 -27.70 5.56 17.98
CA SER A 67 -26.48 6.20 18.43
C SER A 67 -25.37 5.17 18.30
N VAL A 68 -24.73 5.13 17.13
CA VAL A 68 -23.49 4.37 16.93
C VAL A 68 -22.51 4.91 17.96
N GLU A 69 -21.91 4.01 18.73
CA GLU A 69 -20.94 4.37 19.75
C GLU A 69 -19.65 4.86 19.06
N GLY A 70 -19.15 6.03 19.47
CA GLY A 70 -17.94 6.65 18.90
C GLY A 70 -18.19 7.98 18.17
N GLU A 71 -17.17 8.83 18.13
CA GLU A 71 -17.18 10.09 17.37
C GLU A 71 -16.87 9.83 15.88
N GLU A 72 -17.63 10.48 14.98
CA GLU A 72 -17.44 10.31 13.54
C GLU A 72 -16.25 11.15 13.03
N LEU A 73 -15.32 10.51 12.32
CA LEU A 73 -14.20 11.22 11.68
C LEU A 73 -14.68 12.18 10.55
N PRO A 74 -14.01 13.32 10.35
CA PRO A 74 -14.58 14.46 9.63
C PRO A 74 -14.63 14.33 8.10
N VAL A 75 -13.84 13.45 7.47
CA VAL A 75 -13.75 13.33 6.01
C VAL A 75 -14.49 12.08 5.55
N LYS A 76 -15.52 12.23 4.71
CA LYS A 76 -16.19 11.10 4.07
C LYS A 76 -15.41 10.59 2.87
N VAL A 77 -15.10 9.30 2.84
CA VAL A 77 -14.50 8.61 1.71
C VAL A 77 -15.65 7.96 0.92
N LYS A 78 -15.86 8.38 -0.34
CA LYS A 78 -17.09 8.06 -1.08
C LYS A 78 -16.87 7.36 -2.43
N SER A 79 -15.64 7.26 -2.88
CA SER A 79 -15.34 6.82 -4.24
C SER A 79 -13.91 6.33 -4.36
N ALA A 80 -13.70 5.44 -5.31
CA ALA A 80 -12.38 4.98 -5.72
C ALA A 80 -11.52 6.15 -6.22
N GLU A 81 -10.20 6.03 -6.03
CA GLU A 81 -9.23 6.97 -6.59
C GLU A 81 -8.58 6.33 -7.83
N PRO A 82 -8.86 6.84 -9.04
CA PRO A 82 -8.46 6.21 -10.31
C PRO A 82 -6.94 6.26 -10.59
N HIS A 83 -6.16 6.82 -9.68
CA HIS A 83 -4.73 7.03 -9.81
C HIS A 83 -3.94 6.34 -8.70
N LEU A 84 -4.58 5.42 -7.97
CA LEU A 84 -3.90 4.55 -7.04
C LEU A 84 -2.84 3.71 -7.75
N ILE A 85 -1.71 3.58 -7.07
CA ILE A 85 -0.56 2.80 -7.50
C ILE A 85 -0.10 2.00 -6.30
N ASP A 86 0.31 0.77 -6.56
CA ASP A 86 0.89 -0.15 -5.58
C ASP A 86 2.08 -0.91 -6.21
N ASN A 87 2.62 -1.88 -5.48
CA ASN A 87 3.69 -2.75 -5.93
C ASN A 87 3.28 -3.73 -7.06
N HIS A 88 1.99 -3.88 -7.33
CA HIS A 88 1.45 -4.72 -8.40
C HIS A 88 1.18 -3.94 -9.69
N SER A 89 1.14 -2.62 -9.60
CA SER A 89 0.90 -1.72 -10.71
C SER A 89 1.97 -1.86 -11.78
N SER A 90 1.55 -1.85 -13.03
CA SER A 90 2.44 -1.82 -14.18
C SER A 90 3.09 -0.44 -14.32
N ARG A 91 4.25 -0.40 -14.98
CA ARG A 91 4.93 0.87 -15.28
C ARG A 91 4.08 1.84 -16.12
N SER A 92 3.23 1.28 -16.98
CA SER A 92 2.29 2.08 -17.78
C SER A 92 1.24 2.76 -16.90
N GLU A 93 0.69 2.05 -15.90
CA GLU A 93 -0.25 2.63 -14.92
C GLU A 93 0.44 3.71 -14.07
N MET A 94 1.69 3.47 -13.68
CA MET A 94 2.53 4.47 -13.01
C MET A 94 2.85 5.70 -13.89
N GLY A 95 2.60 5.62 -15.21
CA GLY A 95 2.96 6.68 -16.16
C GLY A 95 4.47 6.79 -16.40
N LEU A 96 5.20 5.70 -16.17
CA LEU A 96 6.64 5.59 -16.43
C LEU A 96 6.90 4.97 -17.81
N PRO A 97 8.03 5.28 -18.45
CA PRO A 97 8.45 4.60 -19.67
C PRO A 97 8.72 3.10 -19.39
N PRO A 98 8.83 2.27 -20.44
CA PRO A 98 9.32 0.91 -20.30
C PRO A 98 10.62 0.87 -19.49
N ARG A 99 10.80 -0.21 -18.72
CA ARG A 99 12.00 -0.39 -17.89
C ARG A 99 13.24 -0.31 -18.77
N ALA A 100 14.27 0.37 -18.28
CA ALA A 100 15.57 0.37 -18.94
C ALA A 100 16.04 -1.09 -19.16
N GLY A 101 16.58 -1.37 -20.35
CA GLY A 101 17.14 -2.68 -20.67
C GLY A 101 18.36 -3.00 -19.80
N TYR A 102 18.73 -4.28 -19.70
CA TYR A 102 19.93 -4.70 -18.97
C TYR A 102 21.24 -4.14 -19.56
N ASP A 103 21.19 -3.70 -20.81
CA ASP A 103 22.26 -3.05 -21.57
C ASP A 103 22.31 -1.52 -21.36
N ALA A 104 21.29 -0.93 -20.73
CA ALA A 104 21.28 0.49 -20.42
C ALA A 104 22.38 0.84 -19.40
N PRO A 105 22.90 2.09 -19.39
CA PRO A 105 23.85 2.53 -18.38
C PRO A 105 23.32 2.33 -16.96
N LEU A 106 24.19 1.91 -16.01
CA LEU A 106 23.81 1.67 -14.61
C LEU A 106 23.01 2.83 -14.00
N THR A 107 23.45 4.07 -14.25
CA THR A 107 22.75 5.27 -13.80
C THR A 107 21.30 5.31 -14.29
N GLU A 108 21.04 4.94 -15.54
CA GLU A 108 19.69 4.94 -16.09
C GLU A 108 18.82 3.88 -15.40
N GLN A 109 19.36 2.67 -15.20
CA GLN A 109 18.66 1.59 -14.50
C GLN A 109 18.29 2.01 -13.06
N VAL A 110 19.25 2.58 -12.32
CA VAL A 110 19.05 3.06 -10.95
C VAL A 110 18.03 4.19 -10.89
N LEU A 111 18.14 5.18 -11.78
CA LEU A 111 17.20 6.31 -11.82
C LEU A 111 15.78 5.85 -12.19
N ASP A 112 15.66 4.78 -12.97
CA ASP A 112 14.37 4.19 -13.34
C ASP A 112 13.69 3.45 -12.19
N GLU A 113 14.49 2.73 -11.39
CA GLU A 113 14.06 2.00 -10.20
C GLU A 113 13.58 2.97 -9.10
N ILE A 114 14.39 3.95 -8.70
CA ILE A 114 14.01 4.89 -7.63
C ILE A 114 12.78 5.75 -7.98
N ARG A 115 12.51 5.98 -9.28
CA ARG A 115 11.27 6.65 -9.72
C ARG A 115 10.05 5.79 -9.47
N ALA A 116 10.12 4.50 -9.81
CA ALA A 116 9.05 3.55 -9.57
C ALA A 116 8.80 3.38 -8.07
N ASP A 117 9.86 3.17 -7.29
CA ASP A 117 9.75 2.99 -5.84
C ASP A 117 9.19 4.23 -5.16
N THR A 118 9.56 5.44 -5.60
CA THR A 118 8.97 6.69 -5.08
C THR A 118 7.47 6.79 -5.39
N LEU A 119 7.02 6.32 -6.56
CA LEU A 119 5.59 6.31 -6.90
C LEU A 119 4.81 5.29 -6.08
N ILE A 120 5.39 4.09 -5.86
CA ILE A 120 4.81 3.05 -5.01
C ILE A 120 4.69 3.56 -3.56
N MET A 121 5.78 4.11 -3.01
CA MET A 121 5.80 4.69 -1.67
C MET A 121 4.74 5.79 -1.49
N ALA A 122 4.54 6.65 -2.50
CA ALA A 122 3.50 7.67 -2.46
C ALA A 122 2.08 7.11 -2.69
N GLY A 123 1.96 5.93 -3.30
CA GLY A 123 0.72 5.23 -3.66
C GLY A 123 -0.22 5.96 -4.64
N ILE A 124 0.25 7.06 -5.24
CA ILE A 124 -0.52 7.86 -6.21
C ILE A 124 0.37 8.24 -7.38
N ARG A 125 -0.16 7.98 -8.58
CA ARG A 125 0.45 8.40 -9.84
C ARG A 125 0.68 9.92 -9.85
N ALA A 126 1.93 10.31 -10.12
CA ALA A 126 2.29 11.72 -10.30
C ALA A 126 3.49 11.85 -11.25
N LYS A 127 3.76 13.08 -11.68
CA LYS A 127 4.99 13.38 -12.41
C LYS A 127 6.18 13.29 -11.46
N VAL A 128 7.16 12.47 -11.83
CA VAL A 128 8.42 12.32 -11.11
C VAL A 128 9.61 12.59 -12.02
N SER A 129 10.69 13.10 -11.43
CA SER A 129 11.99 13.23 -12.09
C SER A 129 13.09 12.82 -11.12
N ALA A 130 14.19 12.24 -11.60
CA ALA A 130 15.26 11.79 -10.74
C ALA A 130 16.64 12.14 -11.32
N GLY A 131 17.61 12.38 -10.44
CA GLY A 131 19.01 12.60 -10.80
C GLY A 131 19.95 12.25 -9.65
N CYS A 132 21.19 11.90 -9.96
CA CYS A 132 22.23 11.59 -8.97
C CYS A 132 23.23 12.74 -8.83
N GLU A 133 23.85 12.84 -7.66
CA GLU A 133 24.98 13.75 -7.45
C GLU A 133 26.09 13.46 -8.45
N GLY A 134 26.69 14.51 -9.03
CA GLY A 134 27.69 14.36 -10.11
C GLY A 134 27.10 13.89 -11.45
N GLY A 135 25.77 13.77 -11.57
CA GLY A 135 25.08 13.40 -12.80
C GLY A 135 25.08 11.90 -13.11
N GLN A 136 25.78 11.08 -12.33
CA GLN A 136 25.89 9.63 -12.55
C GLN A 136 26.16 8.88 -11.25
N VAL A 137 25.84 7.58 -11.24
CA VAL A 137 26.20 6.68 -10.14
C VAL A 137 27.70 6.41 -10.19
N THR A 138 28.37 6.55 -9.04
CA THR A 138 29.81 6.24 -8.92
C THR A 138 30.01 4.73 -8.94
N VAL A 139 30.55 4.19 -10.04
CA VAL A 139 30.79 2.75 -10.22
C VAL A 139 32.07 2.31 -9.52
N LYS A 140 32.07 2.33 -8.18
CA LYS A 140 33.20 1.88 -7.36
C LYS A 140 32.69 1.10 -6.16
N ALA A 141 33.18 -0.12 -5.99
CA ALA A 141 32.79 -0.97 -4.86
C ALA A 141 33.04 -0.26 -3.52
N GLY A 142 32.06 -0.35 -2.62
CA GLY A 142 32.09 0.30 -1.32
C GLY A 142 31.78 1.80 -1.34
N GLN A 143 31.29 2.36 -2.45
CA GLN A 143 30.85 3.76 -2.52
C GLN A 143 29.34 3.87 -2.57
N SER A 144 28.84 4.91 -1.90
CA SER A 144 27.44 5.36 -2.01
C SER A 144 27.37 6.60 -2.88
N THR A 145 26.37 6.67 -3.75
CA THR A 145 26.00 7.88 -4.49
C THR A 145 24.60 8.29 -4.06
N MET A 146 24.45 9.56 -3.69
CA MET A 146 23.15 10.13 -3.38
C MET A 146 22.40 10.44 -4.67
N CYS A 147 21.17 9.95 -4.79
CA CYS A 147 20.24 10.32 -5.84
C CYS A 147 19.01 11.02 -5.23
N THR A 148 18.41 11.92 -6.00
CA THR A 148 17.25 12.71 -5.57
C THR A 148 16.13 12.52 -6.56
N VAL A 149 14.96 12.12 -6.07
CA VAL A 149 13.71 12.10 -6.82
C VAL A 149 12.90 13.34 -6.44
N THR A 150 12.32 14.01 -7.43
CA THR A 150 11.36 15.09 -7.21
C THR A 150 9.96 14.56 -7.48
N TYR A 151 9.13 14.47 -6.45
CA TYR A 151 7.72 14.07 -6.49
C TYR A 151 6.86 15.27 -6.11
N GLN A 152 6.01 15.74 -7.03
CA GLN A 152 5.14 16.92 -6.79
C GLN A 152 5.87 18.16 -6.20
N GLY A 153 7.14 18.35 -6.56
CA GLY A 153 7.98 19.44 -6.06
C GLY A 153 8.72 19.15 -4.76
N ALA A 154 8.40 18.06 -4.05
CA ALA A 154 9.16 17.59 -2.90
C ALA A 154 10.37 16.75 -3.35
N LYS A 155 11.52 16.94 -2.69
CA LYS A 155 12.75 16.21 -2.95
C LYS A 155 12.89 15.05 -1.97
N VAL A 156 12.98 13.83 -2.49
CA VAL A 156 13.20 12.59 -1.76
C VAL A 156 14.60 12.10 -2.05
N ARG A 157 15.38 11.81 -1.01
CA ARG A 157 16.78 11.41 -1.14
C ARG A 157 16.91 9.89 -1.02
N TRP A 158 17.56 9.29 -2.00
CA TRP A 158 17.83 7.85 -2.08
C TRP A 158 19.35 7.64 -2.07
N ASP A 159 19.82 6.65 -1.32
CA ASP A 159 21.24 6.30 -1.28
C ASP A 159 21.47 5.01 -2.08
N VAL A 160 22.37 5.09 -3.07
CA VAL A 160 22.69 3.98 -3.97
C VAL A 160 24.09 3.49 -3.65
N TYR A 161 24.21 2.27 -3.15
CA TYR A 161 25.48 1.68 -2.73
C TYR A 161 25.94 0.60 -3.70
N ILE A 162 27.18 0.69 -4.18
CA ILE A 162 27.79 -0.33 -5.02
C ILE A 162 28.48 -1.37 -4.14
N GLU A 163 27.92 -2.57 -4.08
CA GLU A 163 28.48 -3.67 -3.28
C GLU A 163 29.74 -4.25 -3.91
N ARG A 164 29.67 -4.51 -5.22
CA ARG A 164 30.72 -5.21 -5.96
C ARG A 164 30.76 -4.71 -7.39
N VAL A 165 31.96 -4.61 -7.92
CA VAL A 165 32.20 -4.43 -9.36
C VAL A 165 32.97 -5.64 -9.83
N THR A 166 32.47 -6.31 -10.87
CA THR A 166 33.09 -7.47 -11.51
C THR A 166 33.50 -7.08 -12.93
N GLY A 167 34.67 -7.55 -13.36
CA GLY A 167 35.34 -7.06 -14.56
C GLY A 167 36.42 -6.04 -14.20
N ASN A 168 37.47 -5.96 -15.01
CA ASN A 168 38.51 -4.94 -14.85
C ASN A 168 38.23 -3.74 -15.78
N GLU A 169 38.93 -2.63 -15.58
CA GLU A 169 38.77 -1.42 -16.42
C GLU A 169 39.01 -1.71 -17.92
N SER A 170 39.77 -2.76 -18.23
CA SER A 170 40.05 -3.25 -19.58
C SER A 170 39.03 -4.25 -20.14
N SER A 171 38.03 -4.68 -19.35
CA SER A 171 37.00 -5.63 -19.80
C SER A 171 35.90 -4.90 -20.54
N ALA A 172 35.47 -5.45 -21.67
CA ALA A 172 34.33 -4.93 -22.42
C ALA A 172 32.99 -4.98 -21.64
N ILE A 173 32.95 -5.73 -20.54
CA ILE A 173 31.77 -5.89 -19.68
C ILE A 173 32.19 -5.65 -18.24
N GLN A 174 31.73 -4.55 -17.65
CA GLN A 174 31.75 -4.31 -16.21
C GLN A 174 30.36 -4.56 -15.65
N LEU A 175 30.25 -5.43 -14.66
CA LEU A 175 29.00 -5.73 -13.97
C LEU A 175 29.06 -5.17 -12.55
N ALA A 176 28.16 -4.24 -12.23
CA ALA A 176 28.03 -3.68 -10.90
C ALA A 176 26.83 -4.30 -10.18
N THR A 177 27.06 -4.82 -8.98
CA THR A 177 25.99 -5.18 -8.04
C THR A 177 25.76 -3.98 -7.12
N TYR A 178 24.53 -3.51 -7.04
CA TYR A 178 24.15 -2.35 -6.23
C TYR A 178 22.96 -2.66 -5.32
N LYS A 179 22.81 -1.82 -4.29
CA LYS A 179 21.65 -1.75 -3.41
C LYS A 179 21.13 -0.32 -3.39
N ILE A 180 19.82 -0.18 -3.37
CA ILE A 180 19.13 1.09 -3.16
C ILE A 180 18.60 1.04 -1.73
N PHE A 181 18.96 2.04 -0.93
CA PHE A 181 18.40 2.21 0.40
C PHE A 181 17.17 3.11 0.34
N PRO A 182 16.12 2.79 1.11
CA PRO A 182 14.93 3.63 1.21
C PRO A 182 15.31 5.03 1.69
N PRO A 183 14.50 6.06 1.37
CA PRO A 183 14.74 7.40 1.85
C PRO A 183 14.61 7.48 3.37
N ASP A 184 15.18 8.53 3.98
CA ASP A 184 15.00 8.83 5.42
C ASP A 184 13.57 9.34 5.73
N GLU A 185 12.78 9.66 4.71
CA GLU A 185 11.44 10.22 4.82
C GLU A 185 10.50 9.53 3.83
N GLY A 186 9.35 9.07 4.32
CA GLY A 186 8.23 8.59 3.52
C GLY A 186 7.32 9.69 3.02
N LEU A 187 6.49 9.37 2.02
CA LEU A 187 5.53 10.30 1.42
C LEU A 187 4.09 9.92 1.76
N LEU A 188 3.46 10.70 2.64
CA LEU A 188 2.03 10.57 2.93
C LEU A 188 1.21 11.48 2.00
N VAL A 189 0.43 10.88 1.11
CA VAL A 189 -0.46 11.58 0.18
C VAL A 189 -1.90 11.29 0.55
N ALA A 190 -2.69 12.32 0.88
CA ALA A 190 -4.07 12.12 1.36
C ALA A 190 -4.93 11.30 0.38
N LYS A 191 -4.78 11.54 -0.92
CA LYS A 191 -5.47 10.77 -1.97
C LYS A 191 -5.14 9.28 -1.94
N SER A 192 -3.87 8.94 -1.65
CA SER A 192 -3.42 7.55 -1.51
C SER A 192 -4.14 6.89 -0.33
N VAL A 193 -4.14 7.56 0.82
CA VAL A 193 -4.80 7.05 2.03
C VAL A 193 -6.29 6.84 1.78
N TYR A 194 -6.99 7.86 1.30
CA TYR A 194 -8.44 7.76 1.08
C TYR A 194 -8.80 6.72 0.02
N GLY A 195 -8.02 6.64 -1.06
CA GLY A 195 -8.24 5.66 -2.11
C GLY A 195 -8.00 4.22 -1.63
N GLN A 196 -6.89 3.96 -0.95
CA GLN A 196 -6.60 2.62 -0.42
C GLN A 196 -7.62 2.21 0.65
N PHE A 197 -8.06 3.14 1.49
CA PHE A 197 -9.08 2.86 2.49
C PHE A 197 -10.43 2.51 1.84
N TRP A 198 -10.80 3.21 0.76
CA TRP A 198 -11.97 2.88 -0.04
C TRP A 198 -11.85 1.47 -0.62
N ASP A 199 -10.75 1.18 -1.32
CA ASP A 199 -10.54 -0.11 -1.97
C ASP A 199 -10.61 -1.27 -0.97
N LEU A 200 -10.12 -1.09 0.25
CA LEU A 200 -10.12 -2.11 1.30
C LEU A 200 -11.52 -2.39 1.90
N HIS A 201 -12.32 -1.36 2.14
CA HIS A 201 -13.52 -1.48 3.00
C HIS A 201 -14.85 -1.19 2.31
N HIS A 202 -14.85 -0.72 1.06
CA HIS A 202 -16.10 -0.31 0.41
C HIS A 202 -17.10 -1.42 0.13
N GLU A 203 -16.62 -2.66 0.01
CA GLU A 203 -17.49 -3.82 -0.21
C GLU A 203 -18.24 -4.23 1.07
N SER A 204 -17.64 -3.98 2.25
CA SER A 204 -18.18 -4.34 3.56
C SER A 204 -18.85 -3.17 4.29
N SER A 205 -18.57 -1.93 3.92
CA SER A 205 -19.14 -0.75 4.58
C SER A 205 -19.44 0.39 3.61
N ASN A 206 -20.64 0.95 3.72
CA ASN A 206 -21.06 2.16 2.99
C ASN A 206 -20.67 3.46 3.71
N GLU A 207 -20.14 3.35 4.94
CA GLU A 207 -19.83 4.50 5.79
C GLU A 207 -18.35 4.50 6.13
N LEU A 208 -17.55 5.01 5.19
CA LEU A 208 -16.12 5.20 5.38
C LEU A 208 -15.79 6.65 5.74
N ARG A 209 -14.92 6.83 6.72
CA ARG A 209 -14.43 8.14 7.16
C ARG A 209 -12.94 8.13 7.44
N CYS A 210 -12.31 9.29 7.36
CA CYS A 210 -10.93 9.47 7.79
C CYS A 210 -10.74 10.85 8.42
N ASP A 211 -9.60 11.00 9.08
CA ASP A 211 -9.09 12.30 9.48
C ASP A 211 -8.90 13.24 8.30
N ARG A 212 -8.80 14.54 8.63
CA ARG A 212 -8.36 15.55 7.67
C ARG A 212 -6.85 15.47 7.47
N ILE A 213 -6.44 14.64 6.53
CA ILE A 213 -5.05 14.45 6.14
C ILE A 213 -4.65 15.60 5.20
N PRO A 214 -3.52 16.28 5.43
CA PRO A 214 -3.01 17.28 4.51
C PRO A 214 -2.74 16.64 3.14
N PRO A 215 -2.91 17.37 2.01
CA PRO A 215 -2.77 16.80 0.67
C PRO A 215 -1.45 16.04 0.46
N PHE A 216 -0.38 16.53 1.09
CA PHE A 216 0.95 15.95 1.07
C PHE A 216 1.67 16.24 2.39
N LYS A 217 2.32 15.23 2.97
CA LYS A 217 3.16 15.34 4.18
C LYS A 217 4.35 14.38 4.06
N ARG A 218 5.53 14.82 4.52
CA ARG A 218 6.70 13.95 4.66
C ARG A 218 6.73 13.42 6.09
N ILE A 219 6.98 12.13 6.22
CA ILE A 219 7.03 11.43 7.51
C ILE A 219 8.46 10.89 7.64
N PRO A 220 9.25 11.34 8.63
CA PRO A 220 10.55 10.73 8.90
C PRO A 220 10.38 9.24 9.19
N TYR A 221 11.21 8.39 8.61
CA TYR A 221 11.32 7.00 9.04
C TYR A 221 12.28 6.93 10.22
N ASP A 222 11.83 6.36 11.34
CA ASP A 222 12.69 5.85 12.38
C ASP A 222 13.23 4.48 11.95
N LEU A 223 14.31 4.53 11.16
CA LEU A 223 15.03 3.35 10.70
C LEU A 223 15.59 2.48 11.86
N ALA A 224 15.52 2.94 13.11
CA ALA A 224 15.88 2.15 14.29
C ALA A 224 14.72 1.28 14.80
N SER A 225 13.46 1.63 14.54
CA SER A 225 12.32 0.76 14.78
C SER A 225 11.97 -0.01 13.52
N SER A 226 12.06 -1.34 13.57
CA SER A 226 11.60 -2.23 12.49
C SER A 226 10.08 -2.25 12.32
N GLU A 227 9.37 -1.34 12.97
CA GLU A 227 7.93 -1.31 13.12
C GLU A 227 7.49 0.05 12.59
N TYR A 228 6.87 0.04 11.40
CA TYR A 228 5.76 0.91 11.00
C TYR A 228 5.72 2.35 11.58
N GLU A 229 5.74 3.36 10.71
CA GLU A 229 5.54 4.74 11.18
C GLU A 229 4.06 5.09 11.35
N ASP A 230 3.65 5.34 12.60
CA ASP A 230 2.35 5.95 12.88
C ASP A 230 2.34 7.39 12.38
N THR A 231 1.42 7.68 11.45
CA THR A 231 1.31 9.01 10.84
C THR A 231 0.58 10.02 11.73
N GLY A 232 -0.06 9.54 12.80
CA GLY A 232 -0.95 10.27 13.69
C GLY A 232 -2.35 10.51 13.11
N TYR A 233 -2.70 9.85 12.01
CA TYR A 233 -4.03 9.93 11.38
C TYR A 233 -4.75 8.59 11.48
N GLN A 234 -6.07 8.65 11.42
CA GLN A 234 -6.93 7.49 11.50
C GLN A 234 -7.96 7.50 10.37
N CYS A 235 -8.40 6.30 10.02
CA CYS A 235 -9.60 6.06 9.23
C CYS A 235 -10.54 5.16 10.02
N GLN A 236 -11.83 5.22 9.69
CA GLN A 236 -12.85 4.41 10.34
C GLN A 236 -13.88 3.92 9.33
N TYR A 237 -14.43 2.75 9.58
CA TYR A 237 -15.56 2.20 8.86
C TYR A 237 -16.63 1.76 9.84
N LEU A 238 -17.90 1.79 9.41
CA LEU A 238 -19.00 1.29 10.21
C LEU A 238 -19.13 -0.22 9.99
N GLU A 239 -18.90 -1.01 11.04
CA GLU A 239 -19.12 -2.45 11.02
C GLU A 239 -20.56 -2.75 11.44
N THR A 240 -21.28 -3.49 10.60
CA THR A 240 -22.69 -3.87 10.86
C THR A 240 -22.91 -5.38 10.89
N ASP A 241 -21.89 -6.19 10.57
CA ASP A 241 -22.05 -7.63 10.34
C ASP A 241 -22.12 -8.43 11.65
N PHE A 242 -21.52 -7.92 12.74
CA PHE A 242 -21.38 -8.64 14.00
C PHE A 242 -21.87 -7.81 15.20
N GLY A 243 -23.19 -7.79 15.40
CA GLY A 243 -23.83 -7.17 16.55
C GLY A 243 -24.34 -5.74 16.27
N PRO A 244 -24.49 -4.90 17.32
CA PRO A 244 -24.88 -3.50 17.13
C PRO A 244 -23.86 -2.76 16.25
N PRO A 245 -24.30 -1.86 15.35
CA PRO A 245 -23.39 -1.06 14.54
C PRO A 245 -22.37 -0.32 15.41
N ARG A 246 -21.08 -0.45 15.06
CA ARG A 246 -19.98 0.20 15.77
C ARG A 246 -18.96 0.77 14.79
N TRP A 247 -18.32 1.87 15.17
CA TRP A 247 -17.16 2.38 14.45
C TRP A 247 -15.94 1.53 14.76
N VAL A 248 -15.25 1.06 13.72
CA VAL A 248 -13.92 0.45 13.82
C VAL A 248 -12.91 1.50 13.39
N ASN A 249 -11.97 1.83 14.27
CA ASN A 249 -10.89 2.79 13.99
C ASN A 249 -9.63 2.05 13.58
N GLU A 250 -8.97 2.52 12.53
CA GLU A 250 -7.71 2.01 12.04
C GLU A 250 -6.69 3.15 11.96
N ALA A 251 -5.51 2.93 12.53
CA ALA A 251 -4.39 3.83 12.39
C ALA A 251 -3.87 3.80 10.95
N VAL A 252 -3.58 4.98 10.40
CA VAL A 252 -2.90 5.14 9.12
C VAL A 252 -1.41 5.02 9.36
N VAL A 253 -0.82 3.96 8.83
CA VAL A 253 0.58 3.62 9.01
C VAL A 253 1.30 3.74 7.67
N LEU A 254 2.53 4.26 7.69
CA LEU A 254 3.35 4.38 6.49
C LEU A 254 4.51 3.36 6.48
N LEU A 255 4.58 2.61 5.38
CA LEU A 255 5.67 1.70 5.02
C LEU A 255 6.47 2.25 3.84
N GLU A 256 7.59 1.59 3.53
CA GLU A 256 8.33 1.81 2.28
C GLU A 256 7.47 1.50 1.04
N SER A 257 6.57 0.52 1.14
CA SER A 257 5.68 0.10 0.06
C SER A 257 4.39 0.92 -0.05
N GLY A 258 4.18 1.92 0.82
CA GLY A 258 2.98 2.73 0.83
C GLY A 258 2.24 2.70 2.17
N VAL A 259 0.96 3.07 2.15
CA VAL A 259 0.11 3.16 3.34
C VAL A 259 -0.50 1.79 3.66
N ILE A 260 -0.64 1.48 4.95
CA ILE A 260 -1.47 0.38 5.44
C ILE A 260 -2.38 0.87 6.57
N PHE A 261 -3.35 0.04 6.95
CA PHE A 261 -4.29 0.32 8.03
C PHE A 261 -4.18 -0.74 9.12
N GLN A 262 -4.17 -0.30 10.37
CA GLN A 262 -4.07 -1.19 11.53
C GLN A 262 -5.18 -0.88 12.53
N GLU A 263 -6.03 -1.87 12.84
CA GLU A 263 -7.10 -1.72 13.82
C GLU A 263 -6.55 -1.27 15.19
N ILE A 264 -7.13 -0.20 15.72
CA ILE A 264 -6.84 0.34 17.04
C ILE A 264 -7.72 -0.38 18.04
N ARG A 265 -7.14 -1.30 18.81
CA ARG A 265 -7.86 -1.98 19.90
C ARG A 265 -8.04 -1.01 21.06
N SER A 266 -9.27 -0.52 21.23
CA SER A 266 -9.75 0.23 22.40
C SER A 266 -9.99 -0.67 23.61
#